data_AF-A0A840ZND5-F1
#
_entry.id   AF-A0A840ZND5-F1
#
_cell.length_a   1.000
_cell.length_b   1.000
_cell.length_c   1.000
_cell.angle_alpha   90.00
_cell.angle_beta   90.00
_cell.angle_gamma   90.00
#
_symmetry.space_group_name_H-M   'P 1'
#
loop_
_entity.id
_entity.type
_entity.pdbx_description
1 polymer ?
#
loop_
_entity_poly.entity_id
_entity_poly.type
_entity_poly.pdbx_seq_one_letter_code
_entity_poly.pdbx_strand_id
1 'polypeptide(L)' 'MTAPASAADTWPDTPRNRAEIANRWAKGHDTLTIAEAIGLTEPQVCWVRARMQDDRHATRARPSTPRSPS' A
#
# COMPACT_ATOMS: atom_id res chain seq x y z
N MET A 1 -23.54 14.03 6.72
CA MET A 1 -22.10 14.08 6.39
C MET A 1 -21.67 12.68 6.05
N THR A 2 -21.39 12.42 4.78
CA THR A 2 -21.12 11.10 4.21
C THR A 2 -19.74 10.63 4.66
N ALA A 3 -19.68 9.59 5.50
CA ALA A 3 -18.43 8.88 5.76
C ALA A 3 -17.89 8.37 4.41
N PRO A 4 -16.63 8.63 4.03
CA PRO A 4 -16.09 8.06 2.80
C PRO A 4 -16.18 6.54 2.92
N ALA A 5 -16.74 5.95 1.86
CA ALA A 5 -17.13 4.55 1.74
C ALA A 5 -16.13 3.60 2.39
N SER A 6 -16.66 2.66 3.18
CA SER A 6 -16.05 1.43 3.66
C SER A 6 -14.97 0.95 2.70
N ALA A 7 -13.72 1.36 2.92
CA ALA A 7 -12.56 0.81 2.25
C ALA A 7 -12.43 -0.61 2.79
N ALA A 8 -13.21 -1.49 2.17
CA ALA A 8 -13.46 -2.85 2.59
C ALA A 8 -12.14 -3.49 2.99
N ASP A 9 -12.11 -4.04 4.20
CA ASP A 9 -11.13 -5.01 4.68
C ASP A 9 -11.00 -6.14 3.65
N THR A 10 -10.28 -5.88 2.56
CA THR A 10 -10.06 -6.82 1.47
C THR A 10 -8.83 -7.58 1.87
N TRP A 11 -8.99 -8.58 2.75
CA TRP A 11 -7.88 -9.42 3.15
C TRP A 11 -7.14 -9.94 1.89
N PRO A 12 -5.80 -9.80 1.81
CA PRO A 12 -4.86 -9.35 2.84
C PRO A 12 -4.54 -7.83 2.85
N ASP A 13 -5.11 -7.05 1.94
CA ASP A 13 -4.89 -5.60 1.75
C ASP A 13 -5.76 -4.74 2.69
N THR A 14 -5.51 -4.86 3.99
CA THR A 14 -6.17 -4.05 5.01
C THR A 14 -5.28 -2.84 5.38
N PRO A 15 -5.86 -1.72 5.86
CA PRO A 15 -5.08 -0.57 6.32
C PRO A 15 -4.07 -0.94 7.42
N ARG A 16 -4.45 -1.86 8.31
CA ARG A 16 -3.59 -2.39 9.36
C ARG A 16 -2.40 -3.15 8.77
N ASN A 17 -2.64 -4.06 7.82
CA ASN A 17 -1.57 -4.85 7.20
C ASN A 17 -0.61 -3.94 6.41
N ARG A 18 -1.12 -2.96 5.66
CA ARG A 18 -0.31 -1.96 4.96
C ARG A 18 0.63 -1.20 5.92
N ALA A 19 0.10 -0.73 7.05
CA ALA A 19 0.89 0.00 8.05
C ALA A 19 1.97 -0.89 8.70
N GLU A 20 1.60 -2.11 9.09
CA GLU A 20 2.52 -3.06 9.72
C GLU A 20 3.63 -3.53 8.78
N ILE A 21 3.32 -3.77 7.50
CA ILE A 21 4.28 -4.10 6.44
C ILE A 21 5.22 -2.90 6.22
N ALA A 22 4.70 -1.68 6.08
CA ALA A 22 5.52 -0.49 5.87
C ALA A 22 6.48 -0.21 7.04
N ASN A 23 6.00 -0.35 8.28
CA ASN A 23 6.80 -0.14 9.49
C ASN A 23 7.97 -1.13 9.56
N ARG A 24 7.72 -2.43 9.34
CA ARG A 24 8.78 -3.45 9.38
C ARG A 24 9.73 -3.35 8.19
N TRP A 25 9.21 -3.03 7.01
CA TRP A 25 10.05 -2.76 5.84
C TRP A 25 11.01 -1.60 6.08
N ALA A 26 10.54 -0.51 6.71
CA ALA A 26 11.39 0.63 7.08
C ALA A 26 12.49 0.28 8.10
N LYS A 27 12.28 -0.77 8.91
CA LYS A 27 13.27 -1.32 9.85
C LYS A 27 14.25 -2.30 9.19
N GLY A 28 14.10 -2.59 7.90
CA GLY A 28 14.98 -3.48 7.15
C GLY A 28 14.66 -4.97 7.29
N HIS A 29 13.47 -5.33 7.78
CA HIS A 29 13.03 -6.73 7.79
C HIS A 29 12.74 -7.24 6.37
N ASP A 30 13.08 -8.50 6.12
CA ASP A 30 12.74 -9.19 4.87
C ASP A 30 11.26 -9.60 4.83
N THR A 31 10.79 -9.96 3.64
CA THR A 31 9.39 -10.28 3.36
C THR A 31 8.88 -11.50 4.13
N LEU A 32 9.71 -12.51 4.38
CA LEU A 32 9.32 -13.70 5.12
C LEU A 32 9.14 -13.38 6.61
N THR A 33 10.11 -12.68 7.21
CA THR A 33 10.01 -12.19 8.60
C THR A 33 8.78 -11.31 8.80
N ILE A 34 8.45 -10.47 7.82
CA ILE A 34 7.24 -9.63 7.88
C ILE A 34 5.98 -10.50 7.82
N ALA A 35 5.93 -11.48 6.92
CA ALA A 35 4.79 -12.36 6.72
C ALA A 35 4.46 -13.14 8.01
N GLU A 36 5.47 -13.75 8.63
CA GLU A 36 5.33 -14.47 9.91
C GLU A 36 4.82 -13.55 11.02
N ALA A 37 5.36 -12.34 11.11
CA ALA A 37 5.02 -11.40 12.18
C ALA A 37 3.58 -10.87 12.12
N ILE A 38 2.92 -10.93 10.96
CA ILE A 38 1.55 -10.41 10.77
C ILE A 38 0.54 -11.50 10.40
N GLY A 39 0.97 -12.76 10.34
CA GLY A 39 0.10 -13.89 10.00
C GLY A 39 -0.33 -13.91 8.53
N LEU A 40 0.52 -13.41 7.63
CA LEU A 40 0.33 -13.51 6.17
C LEU A 40 1.31 -14.52 5.57
N THR A 41 1.08 -14.89 4.31
CA THR A 41 2.07 -15.61 3.51
C THR A 41 2.99 -14.63 2.77
N GLU A 42 4.21 -15.07 2.45
CA GLU A 42 5.17 -14.23 1.71
C GLU A 42 4.59 -13.66 0.39
N PRO A 43 3.88 -14.45 -0.45
CA PRO A 43 3.25 -13.91 -1.66
C PRO A 43 2.21 -12.82 -1.37
N GLN A 44 1.47 -12.93 -0.26
CA GLN A 44 0.49 -11.92 0.14
C GLN A 44 1.17 -10.61 0.53
N VAL A 45 2.28 -10.68 1.26
CA VAL A 45 3.08 -9.48 1.62
C VAL A 45 3.64 -8.81 0.37
N CYS A 46 4.19 -9.59 -0.57
CA CYS A 46 4.66 -9.08 -1.85
C CYS A 46 3.55 -8.36 -2.64
N TRP A 47 2.37 -8.97 -2.71
CA TRP A 47 1.22 -8.39 -3.43
C TRP A 47 0.74 -7.06 -2.80
N VAL A 48 0.56 -7.02 -1.47
CA VAL A 48 0.18 -5.79 -0.76
C VAL A 48 1.22 -4.69 -0.98
N ARG A 49 2.51 -5.05 -0.90
CA ARG A 49 3.60 -4.10 -1.10
C ARG A 49 3.64 -3.53 -2.52
N ALA A 50 3.41 -4.36 -3.54
CA ALA A 50 3.29 -3.90 -4.93
C ALA A 50 2.13 -2.92 -5.10
N ARG A 51 0.97 -3.21 -4.49
CA ARG A 51 -0.20 -2.32 -4.52
C ARG A 51 0.06 -0.97 -3.85
N MET A 52 0.77 -0.97 -2.73
CA MET A 52 1.18 0.26 -2.05
C MET A 52 2.14 1.12 -2.90
N GLN A 53 3.01 0.48 -3.70
CA GLN A 53 3.89 1.19 -4.62
C GLN A 53 3.09 1.78 -5.78
N ASP A 54 2.17 1.00 -6.36
CA ASP A 54 1.28 1.44 -7.44
C ASP A 54 0.45 2.66 -7.03
N ASP A 55 -0.17 2.66 -5.84
CA ASP A 55 -0.91 3.82 -5.30
C ASP A 55 -0.03 5.09 -5.19
N ARG A 56 1.23 4.93 -4.76
CA ARG A 56 2.20 6.05 -4.70
C ARG A 56 2.57 6.55 -6.10
N HIS A 57 2.74 5.64 -7.06
CA HIS A 57 3.06 5.98 -8.44
C HIS A 57 1.89 6.68 -9.13
N ALA A 58 0.65 6.19 -8.95
CA ALA A 58 -0.56 6.81 -9.48
C ALA A 58 -0.78 8.23 -8.93
N THR A 59 -0.49 8.45 -7.64
CA THR A 59 -0.54 9.77 -7.01
C THR A 59 0.51 10.72 -7.62
N ARG A 60 1.71 10.20 -7.91
CA ARG A 60 2.81 10.95 -8.53
C ARG A 60 2.57 11.25 -10.01
N ALA A 61 1.80 10.40 -10.70
CA ALA A 61 1.54 10.51 -12.13
C ALA A 61 0.49 11.57 -12.51
N ARG A 62 -0.16 12.27 -11.56
CA ARG A 62 -0.97 13.45 -11.87
C ARG A 62 -0.04 14.61 -12.25
N PRO A 63 0.10 14.97 -13.53
CA PRO A 63 0.85 16.14 -13.91
C PRO A 63 -0.07 17.35 -13.65
N SER A 64 0.12 18.02 -12.53
CA SER A 64 -0.41 19.37 -12.36
C SER A 64 0.39 20.30 -13.26
N THR A 65 -0.03 20.46 -14.53
CA THR A 65 0.09 21.69 -15.35
C THR A 65 -0.56 21.43 -16.73
N PRO A 66 -1.77 21.95 -17.02
CA PRO A 66 -2.11 22.27 -18.40
C PRO A 66 -1.34 23.53 -18.78
N ARG A 67 -0.24 23.40 -19.54
CA ARG A 67 0.29 24.54 -20.28
C ARG A 67 -0.73 24.85 -21.37
N SER A 68 -1.45 25.96 -21.24
CA SER A 68 -2.17 26.56 -22.36
C SER A 68 -1.16 26.94 -23.44
N PRO A 69 -1.33 26.51 -24.70
CA PRO A 69 -0.59 27.07 -25.81
C PRO A 69 -1.19 28.45 -26.17
N SER A 70 -0.33 29.45 -26.35
CA SER A 70 -0.62 30.72 -27.06
C SER A 70 0.21 30.76 -28.33
#